data_AF-A0AAX3WLN3-F1
#
_entry.id   AF-A0AAX3WLN3-F1
#
_cell.length_a   1.000
_cell.length_b   1.000
_cell.length_c   1.000
_cell.angle_alpha   90.00
_cell.angle_beta   90.00
_cell.angle_gamma   90.00
#
_symmetry.space_group_name_H-M   'P 1'
#
loop_
_entity.id
_entity.type
_entity.pdbx_description
1 polymer ?
#
loop_
_entity_poly.entity_id
_entity_poly.type
_entity_poly.pdbx_seq_one_letter_code
_entity_poly.pdbx_strand_id
1 'polypeptide(L)'
;MTGLDRVLAALAALAGGLGVAASAAAAHTSGGETLKTAAQFLLFHAPAVLALMGLAATGFVRGGLARLAAAALLISLALFSGDLALRALTGTPLFPMAAPSGGVVLMAGWLLAAIAVLVPARR
;
A
#
# COMPACT_ATOMS: atom_id res chain seq x y z
N MET A 1 -5.81 -19.85 5.65
CA MET A 1 -4.89 -18.68 5.67
C MET A 1 -3.47 -19.17 5.93
N THR A 2 -2.53 -18.77 5.10
CA THR A 2 -1.10 -19.09 5.22
C THR A 2 -0.39 -18.09 6.15
N GLY A 3 0.87 -18.36 6.52
CA GLY A 3 1.69 -17.40 7.26
C GLY A 3 1.89 -16.09 6.49
N LEU A 4 2.05 -16.16 5.16
CA LEU A 4 2.17 -14.99 4.29
C LEU A 4 0.92 -14.10 4.34
N ASP A 5 -0.28 -14.68 4.33
CA ASP A 5 -1.54 -13.93 4.40
C ASP A 5 -1.61 -13.08 5.69
N ARG A 6 -1.12 -13.62 6.82
CA ARG A 6 -1.06 -12.89 8.10
C ARG A 6 -0.07 -11.75 8.07
N VAL A 7 1.10 -11.96 7.48
CA VAL A 7 2.14 -10.91 7.35
C VAL A 7 1.63 -9.77 6.48
N LEU A 8 1.02 -10.06 5.33
CA LEU A 8 0.47 -9.03 4.45
C LEU A 8 -0.64 -8.23 5.14
N ALA A 9 -1.54 -8.90 5.88
CA ALA A 9 -2.58 -8.22 6.64
C ALA A 9 -2.01 -7.35 7.79
N ALA A 10 -0.99 -7.84 8.50
CA ALA A 10 -0.32 -7.07 9.56
C ALA A 10 0.38 -5.82 9.01
N LEU A 11 1.09 -5.95 7.89
CA LEU A 11 1.73 -4.81 7.20
C LEU A 11 0.69 -3.80 6.71
N ALA A 12 -0.48 -4.25 6.24
CA ALA A 12 -1.57 -3.36 5.86
C ALA A 12 -2.13 -2.58 7.06
N ALA A 13 -2.32 -3.24 8.21
CA ALA A 13 -2.74 -2.56 9.44
C ALA A 13 -1.70 -1.53 9.91
N LEU A 14 -0.41 -1.87 9.83
CA LEU A 14 0.68 -0.93 10.11
C LEU A 14 0.68 0.25 9.14
N ALA A 15 0.46 0.03 7.84
CA ALA A 15 0.33 1.09 6.86
C ALA A 15 -0.83 2.04 7.20
N GLY A 16 -1.98 1.50 7.62
CA GLY A 16 -3.11 2.31 8.10
C GLY A 16 -2.74 3.18 9.30
N GLY A 17 -2.08 2.60 10.31
CA GLY A 17 -1.59 3.34 11.48
C GLY A 17 -0.58 4.43 11.13
N LEU A 18 0.37 4.14 10.24
CA LEU A 18 1.33 5.11 9.72
C LEU A 18 0.65 6.23 8.92
N GLY A 19 -0.41 5.91 8.17
CA GLY A 19 -1.21 6.90 7.46
C GLY A 19 -1.93 7.87 8.41
N VAL A 20 -2.46 7.37 9.53
CA VAL A 20 -3.04 8.23 10.59
C VAL A 20 -1.95 9.10 11.23
N ALA A 21 -0.81 8.53 11.58
CA ALA A 21 0.31 9.27 12.16
C ALA A 21 0.82 10.38 11.21
N ALA A 22 1.00 10.07 9.93
CA ALA A 22 1.39 11.02 8.91
C ALA A 22 0.34 12.12 8.70
N SER A 23 -0.96 11.78 8.76
CA SER A 23 -2.06 12.75 8.69
C SER A 23 -2.02 13.73 9.87
N ALA A 24 -1.78 13.22 11.08
CA ALA A 24 -1.67 14.03 12.29
C ALA A 24 -0.44 14.95 12.23
N ALA A 25 0.70 14.43 11.77
CA ALA A 25 1.91 15.23 11.58
C ALA A 25 1.71 16.34 10.54
N ALA A 26 1.07 16.02 9.40
CA ALA A 26 0.77 16.99 8.35
C ALA A 26 -0.15 18.13 8.80
N ALA A 27 -1.00 17.90 9.81
CA ALA A 27 -1.88 18.93 10.36
C ALA A 27 -1.14 19.97 11.22
N HIS A 28 0.03 19.62 11.77
CA HIS A 28 0.83 20.51 12.63
C HIS A 28 1.98 21.18 11.88
N THR A 29 2.34 20.69 10.68
CA THR A 29 3.43 21.27 9.88
C THR A 29 2.89 22.27 8.84
N SER A 30 3.46 23.47 8.83
CA SER A 30 3.22 24.44 7.74
C SER A 30 3.75 23.87 6.42
N GLY A 31 2.89 23.73 5.41
CA GLY A 31 3.27 23.14 4.12
C GLY A 31 3.22 21.61 4.06
N GLY A 32 2.50 20.95 4.98
CA GLY A 32 2.36 19.49 5.06
C GLY A 32 1.64 18.78 3.90
N GLU A 33 1.48 19.40 2.72
CA GLU A 33 0.74 18.81 1.58
C GLU A 33 1.39 17.52 1.04
N THR A 34 2.72 17.48 0.96
CA THR A 34 3.46 16.28 0.56
C THR A 34 3.26 15.15 1.57
N LEU A 35 3.31 15.45 2.87
CA LEU A 35 3.10 14.47 3.93
C LEU A 35 1.64 13.99 3.98
N LYS A 36 0.68 14.89 3.73
CA LYS A 36 -0.74 14.57 3.58
C LYS A 36 -0.97 13.64 2.39
N THR A 37 -0.28 13.86 1.27
CA THR A 37 -0.34 12.95 0.11
C THR A 37 0.18 11.57 0.48
N ALA A 38 1.34 11.46 1.14
CA ALA A 38 1.86 10.17 1.64
C ALA A 38 0.85 9.48 2.57
N ALA A 39 0.24 10.23 3.47
CA ALA A 39 -0.75 9.74 4.41
C ALA A 39 -2.00 9.17 3.71
N GLN A 40 -2.54 9.88 2.72
CA GLN A 40 -3.68 9.43 1.93
C GLN A 40 -3.39 8.14 1.17
N PHE A 41 -2.20 8.02 0.57
CA PHE A 41 -1.80 6.80 -0.12
C PHE A 41 -1.73 5.62 0.86
N LEU A 42 -1.13 5.79 2.04
CA LEU A 42 -1.14 4.76 3.08
C LEU A 42 -2.57 4.36 3.50
N LEU A 43 -3.43 5.35 3.77
CA LEU A 43 -4.79 5.14 4.27
C LEU A 43 -5.73 4.49 3.26
N PHE A 44 -5.64 4.82 1.97
CA PHE A 44 -6.52 4.23 0.96
C PHE A 44 -6.12 2.80 0.57
N HIS A 45 -4.83 2.49 0.60
CA HIS A 45 -4.33 1.19 0.15
C HIS A 45 -4.25 0.16 1.27
N ALA A 46 -4.12 0.57 2.54
CA ALA A 46 -4.23 -0.32 3.69
C ALA A 46 -5.53 -1.16 3.69
N PRO A 47 -6.76 -0.57 3.63
CA PRO A 47 -7.99 -1.35 3.57
C PRO A 47 -8.11 -2.15 2.26
N ALA A 48 -7.55 -1.67 1.15
CA ALA A 48 -7.53 -2.43 -0.10
C ALA A 48 -6.74 -3.75 0.05
N VAL A 49 -5.57 -3.72 0.71
CA VAL A 49 -4.79 -4.92 0.99
C VAL A 49 -5.53 -5.86 1.95
N LEU A 50 -6.15 -5.33 3.01
CA LEU A 50 -6.97 -6.14 3.93
C LEU A 50 -8.14 -6.81 3.18
N ALA A 51 -8.81 -6.08 2.29
CA ALA A 51 -9.89 -6.60 1.47
C ALA A 51 -9.41 -7.72 0.53
N LEU A 52 -8.26 -7.55 -0.14
CA LEU A 52 -7.67 -8.59 -0.98
C LEU A 52 -7.38 -9.87 -0.19
N MET A 53 -6.85 -9.75 1.04
CA MET A 53 -6.62 -10.90 1.92
C MET A 53 -7.92 -11.56 2.38
N GLY A 54 -8.94 -10.76 2.69
CA GLY A 54 -10.28 -11.26 3.04
C GLY A 54 -10.93 -12.02 1.89
N LEU A 55 -10.95 -11.44 0.68
CA LEU A 55 -11.52 -12.06 -0.51
C LEU A 55 -10.75 -13.32 -0.94
N ALA A 56 -9.43 -13.34 -0.75
CA ALA A 56 -8.62 -14.54 -0.99
C ALA A 56 -8.96 -15.66 0.00
N ALA A 57 -9.28 -15.30 1.25
CA ALA A 57 -9.66 -16.27 2.28
C ALA A 57 -11.05 -16.90 2.04
N THR A 58 -11.97 -16.18 1.39
CA THR A 58 -13.29 -16.73 1.01
C THR A 58 -13.24 -17.55 -0.29
N GLY A 59 -12.12 -17.53 -1.02
CA GLY A 59 -12.00 -18.15 -2.34
C GLY A 59 -12.68 -17.35 -3.47
N PHE A 60 -13.15 -16.13 -3.20
CA PHE A 60 -13.82 -15.28 -4.20
C PHE A 60 -12.84 -14.81 -5.30
N VAL A 61 -11.59 -14.54 -4.93
CA VAL A 61 -10.51 -14.18 -5.87
C VAL A 61 -9.46 -15.26 -5.94
N ARG A 62 -8.67 -15.24 -7.02
CA ARG A 62 -7.52 -16.15 -7.17
C ARG A 62 -6.42 -15.78 -6.18
N GLY A 63 -6.34 -16.52 -5.07
CA GLY A 63 -5.50 -16.18 -3.91
C GLY A 63 -4.03 -15.91 -4.20
N GLY A 64 -3.41 -16.63 -5.15
CA GLY A 64 -2.03 -16.35 -5.58
C GLY A 64 -1.85 -14.95 -6.18
N LEU A 65 -2.78 -14.52 -7.03
CA LEU A 65 -2.75 -13.18 -7.63
C LEU A 65 -3.10 -12.10 -6.60
N ALA A 66 -4.03 -12.38 -5.68
CA ALA A 66 -4.37 -11.46 -4.59
C ALA A 66 -3.18 -11.19 -3.66
N ARG A 67 -2.37 -12.22 -3.34
CA ARG A 67 -1.12 -12.06 -2.57
C ARG A 67 -0.07 -11.24 -3.32
N LEU A 68 0.09 -11.49 -4.62
CA LEU A 68 1.03 -10.73 -5.44
C LEU A 68 0.62 -9.25 -5.54
N ALA A 69 -0.67 -8.98 -5.75
CA ALA A 69 -1.22 -7.64 -5.75
C ALA A 69 -1.01 -6.95 -4.39
N ALA A 70 -1.35 -7.62 -3.28
CA ALA A 70 -1.14 -7.10 -1.93
C ALA A 70 0.34 -6.77 -1.63
N ALA A 71 1.26 -7.66 -2.01
CA ALA A 71 2.69 -7.43 -1.85
C ALA A 71 3.16 -6.23 -2.70
N ALA A 72 2.71 -6.14 -3.95
CA ALA A 72 3.05 -5.01 -4.83
C ALA A 72 2.54 -3.68 -4.25
N LEU A 73 1.31 -3.63 -3.75
CA LEU A 73 0.76 -2.44 -3.10
C LEU A 73 1.59 -2.05 -1.87
N LEU A 74 1.92 -2.99 -0.97
CA LEU A 74 2.71 -2.68 0.24
C LEU A 74 4.14 -2.20 -0.08
N ILE A 75 4.82 -2.83 -1.03
CA ILE A 75 6.14 -2.39 -1.49
C ILE A 75 6.05 -0.97 -2.06
N SER A 76 5.03 -0.71 -2.87
CA SER A 76 4.78 0.61 -3.44
C SER A 76 4.53 1.68 -2.39
N LEU A 77 3.78 1.35 -1.32
CA LEU A 77 3.55 2.27 -0.21
C LEU A 77 4.85 2.63 0.52
N ALA A 78 5.72 1.65 0.76
CA ALA A 78 7.02 1.90 1.38
C ALA A 78 7.89 2.82 0.50
N LEU A 79 7.92 2.58 -0.82
CA LEU A 79 8.70 3.40 -1.76
C LEU A 79 8.12 4.80 -1.95
N PHE A 80 6.85 4.89 -2.31
CA PHE A 80 6.18 6.16 -2.63
C PHE A 80 5.97 7.01 -1.37
N SER A 81 5.24 6.46 -0.40
CA SER A 81 4.88 7.22 0.81
C SER A 81 6.10 7.46 1.69
N GLY A 82 7.05 6.53 1.73
CA GLY A 82 8.33 6.70 2.42
C GLY A 82 9.18 7.83 1.83
N ASP A 83 9.30 7.91 0.50
CA ASP A 83 10.02 9.00 -0.18
C ASP A 83 9.36 10.37 0.07
N LEU A 84 8.03 10.45 -0.04
CA LEU A 84 7.30 11.69 0.24
C LEU A 84 7.41 12.10 1.72
N ALA A 85 7.32 11.14 2.64
CA ALA A 85 7.45 11.42 4.07
C ALA A 85 8.86 11.91 4.41
N LEU A 86 9.91 11.28 3.87
CA LEU A 86 11.29 11.70 4.11
C LEU A 86 11.54 13.09 3.54
N ARG A 87 11.10 13.37 2.32
CA ARG A 87 11.18 14.72 1.73
C ARG A 87 10.48 15.77 2.58
N ALA A 88 9.31 15.44 3.12
CA ALA A 88 8.53 16.38 3.93
C ALA A 88 9.12 16.61 5.33
N LEU A 89 9.76 15.60 5.93
CA LEU A 89 10.25 15.66 7.31
C LEU A 89 11.73 16.05 7.42
N THR A 90 12.57 15.67 6.45
CA THR A 90 14.02 15.88 6.50
C THR A 90 14.56 16.67 5.31
N GLY A 91 13.72 16.99 4.32
CA GLY A 91 14.13 17.68 3.10
C GLY A 91 14.93 16.81 2.11
N THR A 92 15.09 15.52 2.38
CA THR A 92 15.89 14.59 1.56
C THR A 92 15.04 13.49 0.94
N PRO A 93 15.35 13.03 -0.29
CA PRO A 93 14.70 11.88 -0.89
C PRO A 93 15.13 10.58 -0.21
N LEU A 94 14.31 9.53 -0.33
CA LEU A 94 14.68 8.19 0.11
C LEU A 94 15.83 7.63 -0.73
N PHE A 95 15.68 7.71 -2.06
CA PHE A 95 16.73 7.54 -3.07
C PHE A 95 16.20 8.03 -4.43
N PRO A 96 17.06 8.26 -5.45
CA PRO A 96 16.61 8.69 -6.77
C PRO A 96 15.54 7.76 -7.35
N MET A 97 14.44 8.32 -7.85
CA MET A 97 13.32 7.57 -8.44
C MET A 97 12.49 6.69 -7.47
N ALA A 98 12.66 6.81 -6.15
CA ALA A 98 11.83 6.07 -5.19
C ALA A 98 10.33 6.31 -5.36
N ALA A 99 9.86 7.56 -5.34
CA ALA A 99 8.44 7.86 -5.59
C ALA A 99 7.96 7.47 -7.00
N PRO A 100 8.64 7.83 -8.10
CA PRO A 100 8.22 7.41 -9.44
C PRO A 100 8.09 5.89 -9.60
N SER A 101 9.09 5.12 -9.15
CA SER A 101 9.05 3.66 -9.21
C SER A 101 7.95 3.08 -8.32
N GLY A 102 7.79 3.60 -7.10
CA GLY A 102 6.68 3.25 -6.22
C GLY A 102 5.32 3.47 -6.86
N GLY A 103 5.12 4.59 -7.56
CA GLY A 103 3.87 4.87 -8.28
C GLY A 103 3.58 3.88 -9.42
N VAL A 104 4.60 3.51 -10.19
CA VAL A 104 4.47 2.49 -11.26
C VAL A 104 4.10 1.12 -10.70
N VAL A 105 4.79 0.70 -9.63
CA VAL A 105 4.46 -0.58 -8.96
C VAL A 105 3.06 -0.53 -8.34
N LEU A 106 2.60 0.63 -7.86
CA LEU A 106 1.26 0.81 -7.29
C LEU A 106 0.19 0.60 -8.37
N MET A 107 0.37 1.23 -9.53
CA MET A 107 -0.52 1.05 -10.69
C MET A 107 -0.55 -0.41 -11.15
N ALA A 108 0.61 -1.07 -11.22
CA ALA A 108 0.70 -2.50 -11.56
C ALA A 108 0.02 -3.38 -10.50
N GLY A 109 0.14 -3.05 -9.22
CA GLY A 109 -0.51 -3.75 -8.10
C GLY A 109 -2.03 -3.71 -8.20
N TRP A 110 -2.61 -2.55 -8.53
CA TRP A 110 -4.04 -2.42 -8.79
C TRP A 110 -4.49 -3.19 -10.04
N LEU A 111 -3.70 -3.18 -11.10
CA LEU A 111 -3.98 -4.00 -12.29
C LEU A 111 -4.00 -5.49 -11.94
N LEU A 112 -3.04 -5.95 -11.14
CA LEU A 112 -3.01 -7.33 -10.63
C LEU A 112 -4.22 -7.64 -9.74
N ALA A 113 -4.67 -6.70 -8.92
CA ALA A 113 -5.89 -6.85 -8.13
C ALA A 113 -7.12 -7.04 -9.03
N ALA A 114 -7.25 -6.24 -10.09
CA ALA A 114 -8.32 -6.40 -11.07
C ALA A 114 -8.25 -7.78 -11.76
N ILE A 115 -7.07 -8.22 -12.18
CA ILE A 115 -6.87 -9.54 -12.79
C ILE A 115 -7.21 -10.66 -11.78
N ALA A 116 -6.88 -10.51 -10.49
CA ALA A 116 -7.19 -11.49 -9.46
C ALA A 116 -8.71 -11.72 -9.28
N VAL A 117 -9.52 -10.69 -9.52
CA VAL A 117 -10.98 -10.75 -9.50
C VAL A 117 -11.52 -11.37 -10.79
N LEU A 118 -10.98 -10.97 -11.94
CA LEU A 118 -11.48 -11.42 -13.25
C LEU A 118 -11.09 -12.86 -13.60
N VAL A 119 -9.98 -13.36 -13.05
CA VAL A 119 -9.53 -14.74 -13.29
C VAL A 119 -10.17 -15.67 -12.26
N PRO A 120 -11.00 -16.66 -12.68
CA PRO A 120 -11.67 -17.56 -11.76
C PRO A 120 -10.70 -18.27 -10.82
N ALA A 121 -11.05 -18.37 -9.55
CA ALA A 121 -10.43 -19.32 -8.64
C ALA A 121 -10.72 -20.73 -9.18
N ARG A 122 -9.68 -21.51 -9.50
CA ARG A 122 -9.89 -22.94 -9.79
C ARG A 122 -10.47 -23.56 -8.52
N ARG A 123 -11.70 -24.09 -8.64
CA ARG A 123 -12.32 -24.93 -7.61
C ARG A 123 -11.51 -26.21 -7.46
#